data_AF-A0A432XXI9-F1
#
_entry.id   AF-A0A432XXI9-F1
#
_cell.length_a   1.000
_cell.length_b   1.000
_cell.length_c   1.000
_cell.angle_alpha   90.00
_cell.angle_beta   90.00
_cell.angle_gamma   90.00
#
_symmetry.space_group_name_H-M   'P 1'
#
loop_
_entity.id
_entity.type
_entity.pdbx_description
1 polymer ?
#
loop_
_entity_poly.entity_id
_entity_poly.type
_entity_poly.pdbx_seq_one_letter_code
_entity_poly.pdbx_strand_id
1 'polypeptide(L)'
;MSDITSFSQPPQPQTTNGSYRRVGFELEFSSLDVASTAEAVARALNGSAYAKSAAKWLVDTELGEFKVEIDWQFLQRIAAEQGEKAYDEAWLDSLSQAASIVVPVEVICPPIAVNALDSLDALVSELRQAGAKGTDESIIAAYGTHINPELPNLEAATIAAYMQAYAVLQWWLVEQHHVNTSRKLSPYIDLYPEHYVRQILQYDKVTITQLIDDYLSANPSRNRALDMLPLFSHLDEQRVANVIADGKVNVRPTLHYRLPNCRIDDMRWSLADEWRIYCTIERLVQRPKALAELCAAFLAADRPMLGVARQPWVEHVSKWLKENLA
;
A
#
# COMPACT_ATOMS: atom_id res chain seq x y z
N MET A 1 -23.19 -15.10 11.77
CA MET A 1 -23.29 -14.06 10.74
C MET A 1 -22.20 -13.06 11.08
N SER A 2 -21.06 -13.13 10.41
CA SER A 2 -20.03 -12.11 10.53
C SER A 2 -20.61 -10.84 9.89
N ASP A 3 -20.65 -9.73 10.62
CA ASP A 3 -20.92 -8.43 10.01
C ASP A 3 -19.85 -8.22 8.92
N ILE A 4 -20.28 -8.24 7.66
CA ILE A 4 -19.41 -7.88 6.55
C ILE A 4 -19.20 -6.37 6.68
N THR A 5 -17.99 -5.96 7.03
CA THR A 5 -17.62 -4.55 7.04
C THR A 5 -17.68 -4.04 5.60
N SER A 6 -18.57 -3.09 5.30
CA SER A 6 -18.64 -2.46 3.96
C SER A 6 -17.50 -1.45 3.78
N PHE A 7 -17.09 -1.22 2.53
CA PHE A 7 -16.09 -0.22 2.21
C PHE A 7 -16.60 1.20 2.52
N SER A 8 -15.92 1.89 3.44
CA SER A 8 -16.25 3.28 3.76
C SER A 8 -15.96 4.20 2.57
N GLN A 9 -16.88 5.11 2.25
CA GLN A 9 -16.57 6.18 1.30
C GLN A 9 -15.59 7.18 1.93
N PRO A 10 -14.52 7.60 1.22
CA PRO A 10 -13.66 8.67 1.71
C PRO A 10 -14.46 9.99 1.70
N PRO A 11 -14.15 10.96 2.58
CA PRO A 11 -14.99 12.16 2.71
C PRO A 11 -14.96 13.06 1.47
N GLN A 12 -13.93 12.94 0.64
CA GLN A 12 -13.89 13.52 -0.70
C GLN A 12 -13.78 12.39 -1.73
N PRO A 13 -14.93 11.80 -2.17
CA PRO A 13 -14.95 10.64 -3.05
C PRO A 13 -14.75 10.95 -4.53
N GLN A 14 -14.78 12.22 -4.92
CA GLN A 14 -14.63 12.67 -6.31
C GLN A 14 -13.36 13.49 -6.49
N THR A 15 -12.80 13.43 -7.70
CA THR A 15 -11.76 14.35 -8.15
C THR A 15 -12.36 15.73 -8.43
N THR A 16 -11.52 16.74 -8.66
CA THR A 16 -11.98 18.09 -9.07
C THR A 16 -12.78 18.09 -10.37
N ASN A 17 -12.68 17.04 -11.19
CA ASN A 17 -13.40 16.90 -12.44
C ASN A 17 -14.79 16.23 -12.27
N GLY A 18 -15.18 15.88 -11.03
CA GLY A 18 -16.48 15.28 -10.71
C GLY A 18 -16.57 13.77 -10.90
N SER A 19 -15.52 13.12 -11.45
CA SER A 19 -15.42 11.67 -11.51
C SER A 19 -15.16 11.08 -10.11
N TYR A 20 -15.72 9.91 -9.82
CA TYR A 20 -15.31 9.15 -8.63
C TYR A 20 -13.82 8.86 -8.69
N ARG A 21 -13.12 9.13 -7.57
CA ARG A 21 -11.74 8.73 -7.36
C ARG A 21 -11.64 7.21 -7.47
N ARG A 22 -10.48 6.74 -7.91
CA ARG A 22 -10.19 5.32 -8.03
C ARG A 22 -9.17 4.87 -7.01
N VAL A 23 -9.25 3.60 -6.63
CA VAL A 23 -8.31 2.93 -5.74
C VAL A 23 -7.91 1.61 -6.37
N GLY A 24 -6.61 1.37 -6.50
CA GLY A 24 -6.07 0.05 -6.81
C GLY A 24 -5.75 -0.69 -5.52
N PHE A 25 -5.89 -2.01 -5.53
CA PHE A 25 -5.46 -2.88 -4.44
C PHE A 25 -4.50 -3.94 -4.96
N GLU A 26 -3.49 -4.29 -4.18
CA GLU A 26 -2.58 -5.39 -4.45
C GLU A 26 -2.65 -6.36 -3.26
N LEU A 27 -2.78 -7.66 -3.52
CA LEU A 27 -2.94 -8.72 -2.52
C LEU A 27 -1.85 -9.76 -2.72
N GLU A 28 -0.93 -9.87 -1.78
CA GLU A 28 0.12 -10.90 -1.79
C GLU A 28 -0.28 -12.07 -0.90
N PHE A 29 -0.12 -13.31 -1.37
CA PHE A 29 -0.42 -14.52 -0.59
C PHE A 29 0.30 -15.72 -1.19
N SER A 30 0.01 -16.92 -0.67
CA SER A 30 0.62 -18.16 -1.11
C SER A 30 -0.35 -19.33 -1.14
N SER A 31 0.18 -20.53 -1.41
CA SER A 31 -0.54 -21.82 -1.50
C SER A 31 -1.47 -21.95 -2.70
N LEU A 32 -1.47 -20.96 -3.59
CA LEU A 32 -2.06 -21.01 -4.92
C LEU A 32 -0.98 -20.68 -5.95
N ASP A 33 -1.06 -21.32 -7.12
CA ASP A 33 -0.29 -20.89 -8.28
C ASP A 33 -1.03 -19.76 -9.03
N VAL A 34 -0.34 -19.15 -10.00
CA VAL A 34 -0.84 -18.01 -10.79
C VAL A 34 -2.10 -18.37 -11.57
N ALA A 35 -2.21 -19.60 -12.08
CA ALA A 35 -3.34 -20.05 -12.88
C ALA A 35 -4.60 -20.24 -12.02
N SER A 36 -4.48 -21.01 -10.93
CA SER A 36 -5.56 -21.25 -9.96
C SER A 36 -6.06 -19.95 -9.33
N THR A 37 -5.12 -19.03 -9.07
CA THR A 37 -5.44 -17.68 -8.60
C THR A 37 -6.23 -16.89 -9.63
N ALA A 38 -5.79 -16.86 -10.89
CA ALA A 38 -6.49 -16.15 -11.97
C ALA A 38 -7.90 -16.71 -12.20
N GLU A 39 -8.06 -18.03 -12.15
CA GLU A 39 -9.38 -18.67 -12.22
C GLU A 39 -10.28 -18.30 -11.03
N ALA A 40 -9.74 -18.22 -9.82
CA ALA A 40 -10.49 -17.77 -8.64
C ALA A 40 -10.95 -16.31 -8.79
N VAL A 41 -10.07 -15.42 -9.28
CA VAL A 41 -10.43 -14.03 -9.59
C VAL A 41 -11.53 -13.98 -10.66
N ALA A 42 -11.43 -14.81 -11.71
CA ALA A 42 -12.42 -14.85 -12.77
C ALA A 42 -13.80 -15.31 -12.26
N ARG A 43 -13.83 -16.35 -11.41
CA ARG A 43 -15.08 -16.81 -10.77
C ARG A 43 -15.70 -15.73 -9.88
N ALA A 44 -14.88 -15.05 -9.07
CA ALA A 44 -15.34 -14.02 -8.15
C ALA A 44 -16.02 -12.84 -8.86
N LEU A 45 -15.48 -12.46 -10.03
CA LEU A 45 -15.82 -11.22 -10.71
C LEU A 45 -16.54 -11.43 -12.04
N ASN A 46 -17.00 -12.66 -12.31
CA ASN A 46 -17.59 -13.08 -13.60
C ASN A 46 -16.70 -12.70 -14.80
N GLY A 47 -15.39 -12.85 -14.64
CA GLY A 47 -14.37 -12.49 -15.61
C GLY A 47 -13.92 -13.64 -16.51
N SER A 48 -12.93 -13.35 -17.36
CA SER A 48 -12.26 -14.34 -18.22
C SER A 48 -10.75 -14.30 -17.96
N ALA A 49 -10.21 -15.42 -17.46
CA ALA A 49 -8.77 -15.56 -17.21
C ALA A 49 -8.03 -16.10 -18.45
N TYR A 50 -6.83 -15.59 -18.69
CA TYR A 50 -5.95 -16.08 -19.75
C TYR A 50 -4.48 -15.87 -19.40
N ALA A 51 -3.64 -16.84 -19.80
CA ALA A 51 -2.21 -16.79 -19.57
C ALA A 51 -1.53 -15.76 -20.48
N LYS A 52 -0.61 -14.97 -19.91
CA LYS A 52 0.38 -14.18 -20.68
C LYS A 52 1.74 -14.85 -20.70
N SER A 53 2.11 -15.52 -19.61
CA SER A 53 3.28 -16.40 -19.49
C SER A 53 3.05 -17.40 -18.36
N ALA A 54 4.02 -18.28 -18.09
CA ALA A 54 3.97 -19.19 -16.95
C ALA A 54 3.89 -18.46 -15.60
N ALA A 55 4.49 -17.26 -15.51
CA ALA A 55 4.55 -16.46 -14.29
C ALA A 55 3.48 -15.36 -14.21
N LYS A 56 2.65 -15.18 -15.25
CA LYS A 56 1.71 -14.06 -15.36
C LYS A 56 0.44 -14.40 -16.10
N TRP A 57 -0.69 -14.11 -15.47
CA TRP A 57 -2.03 -14.22 -16.02
C TRP A 57 -2.76 -12.89 -15.94
N LEU A 58 -3.73 -12.70 -16.83
CA LEU A 58 -4.65 -11.58 -16.82
C LEU A 58 -6.07 -12.09 -16.67
N VAL A 59 -6.92 -11.28 -16.03
CA VAL A 59 -8.34 -11.56 -15.88
C VAL A 59 -9.13 -10.32 -16.30
N ASP A 60 -9.85 -10.42 -17.42
CA ASP A 60 -10.71 -9.34 -17.90
C ASP A 60 -12.06 -9.40 -17.17
N THR A 61 -12.49 -8.26 -16.60
CA THR A 61 -13.74 -8.12 -15.85
C THR A 61 -14.43 -6.79 -16.21
N GLU A 62 -15.67 -6.60 -15.78
CA GLU A 62 -16.34 -5.29 -15.89
C GLU A 62 -15.66 -4.17 -15.08
N LEU A 63 -14.89 -4.54 -14.04
CA LEU A 63 -14.12 -3.60 -13.21
C LEU A 63 -12.78 -3.22 -13.84
N GLY A 64 -12.37 -3.90 -14.92
CA GLY A 64 -11.10 -3.74 -15.61
C GLY A 64 -10.27 -5.02 -15.62
N GLU A 65 -9.03 -4.91 -16.10
CA GLU A 65 -8.07 -6.00 -16.20
C GLU A 65 -7.32 -6.19 -14.87
N PHE A 66 -7.47 -7.35 -14.25
CA PHE A 66 -6.67 -7.77 -13.10
C PHE A 66 -5.42 -8.49 -13.60
N LYS A 67 -4.31 -8.31 -12.88
CA LYS A 67 -3.06 -9.04 -13.14
C LYS A 67 -2.81 -9.99 -12.00
N VAL A 68 -2.40 -11.20 -12.34
CA VAL A 68 -1.97 -12.21 -11.37
C VAL A 68 -0.57 -12.61 -11.76
N GLU A 69 0.39 -12.44 -10.85
CA GLU A 69 1.79 -12.73 -11.12
C GLU A 69 2.52 -13.29 -9.92
N ILE A 70 3.67 -13.94 -10.15
CA ILE A 70 4.58 -14.32 -9.07
C ILE A 70 5.13 -13.04 -8.44
N ASP A 71 5.21 -12.99 -7.11
CA ASP A 71 5.85 -11.88 -6.39
C ASP A 71 7.34 -11.80 -6.77
N TRP A 72 7.67 -10.78 -7.56
CA TRP A 72 9.02 -10.55 -8.03
C TRP A 72 9.99 -10.23 -6.87
N GLN A 73 9.52 -9.62 -5.78
CA GLN A 73 10.37 -9.29 -4.64
C GLN A 73 10.82 -10.56 -3.90
N PHE A 74 9.94 -11.56 -3.79
CA PHE A 74 10.34 -12.88 -3.31
C PHE A 74 11.39 -13.52 -4.20
N LEU A 75 11.19 -13.53 -5.52
CA LEU A 75 12.15 -14.09 -6.46
C LEU A 75 13.52 -13.42 -6.36
N GLN A 76 13.56 -12.09 -6.22
CA GLN A 76 14.81 -11.36 -6.05
C GLN A 76 15.55 -11.70 -4.75
N ARG A 77 14.84 -11.95 -3.65
CA ARG A 77 15.45 -12.37 -2.38
C ARG A 77 16.13 -13.72 -2.51
N ILE A 78 15.42 -14.70 -3.07
CA ILE A 78 15.98 -16.03 -3.31
C ILE A 78 17.16 -15.94 -4.29
N ALA A 79 17.05 -15.13 -5.35
CA ALA A 79 18.14 -14.90 -6.29
C ALA A 79 19.38 -14.27 -5.62
N ALA A 80 19.20 -13.29 -4.74
CA ALA A 80 20.30 -12.67 -4.00
C ALA A 80 20.98 -13.64 -3.03
N GLU A 81 20.21 -14.54 -2.41
CA GLU A 81 20.73 -15.59 -1.53
C GLU A 81 21.46 -16.71 -2.29
N GLN A 82 21.07 -17.00 -3.53
CA GLN A 82 21.63 -18.07 -4.37
C GLN A 82 22.68 -17.61 -5.41
N GLY A 83 22.86 -16.30 -5.60
CA GLY A 83 23.78 -15.69 -6.57
C GLY A 83 23.14 -15.36 -7.94
N GLU A 84 23.88 -14.69 -8.83
CA GLU A 84 23.39 -14.05 -10.08
C GLU A 84 22.73 -14.97 -11.13
N LYS A 85 22.65 -16.29 -10.94
CA LYS A 85 22.13 -17.25 -11.94
C LYS A 85 20.60 -17.42 -11.96
N ALA A 86 19.86 -16.62 -11.18
CA ALA A 86 18.44 -16.85 -10.87
C ALA A 86 17.43 -15.96 -11.62
N TYR A 87 17.81 -15.34 -12.75
CA TYR A 87 16.92 -14.42 -13.48
C TYR A 87 16.31 -14.96 -14.78
N ASP A 88 16.58 -16.22 -15.15
CA ASP A 88 16.07 -16.82 -16.40
C ASP A 88 14.74 -17.56 -16.18
N GLU A 89 13.86 -17.61 -17.19
CA GLU A 89 12.57 -18.34 -17.13
C GLU A 89 12.77 -19.82 -16.78
N ALA A 90 13.87 -20.41 -17.24
CA ALA A 90 14.28 -21.78 -16.89
C ALA A 90 14.52 -21.98 -15.37
N TRP A 91 14.88 -20.93 -14.63
CA TRP A 91 15.03 -20.98 -13.18
C TRP A 91 13.67 -20.92 -12.47
N LEU A 92 12.69 -20.18 -12.98
CA LEU A 92 11.31 -20.19 -12.48
C LEU A 92 10.67 -21.56 -12.65
N ASP A 93 10.89 -22.20 -13.81
CA ASP A 93 10.48 -23.58 -14.07
C ASP A 93 11.17 -24.58 -13.13
N SER A 94 12.42 -24.31 -12.72
CA SER A 94 13.15 -25.15 -11.76
C SER A 94 12.69 -24.92 -10.31
N LEU A 95 12.31 -23.70 -9.94
CA LEU A 95 11.74 -23.38 -8.62
C LEU A 95 10.38 -24.05 -8.41
N SER A 96 9.51 -24.03 -9.43
CA SER A 96 8.20 -24.69 -9.35
C SER A 96 8.31 -26.22 -9.22
N GLN A 97 9.40 -26.82 -9.72
CA GLN A 97 9.71 -28.25 -9.55
C GLN A 97 10.27 -28.58 -8.16
N ALA A 98 10.81 -27.61 -7.42
CA ALA A 98 11.24 -27.81 -6.04
C ALA A 98 10.02 -27.84 -5.12
N ALA A 99 9.47 -29.03 -4.88
CA ALA A 99 8.26 -29.29 -4.09
C ALA A 99 8.23 -28.71 -2.65
N SER A 100 9.33 -28.10 -2.18
CA SER A 100 9.44 -27.47 -0.87
C SER A 100 9.34 -25.94 -0.87
N ILE A 101 9.42 -25.25 -2.02
CA ILE A 101 9.42 -23.78 -2.06
C ILE A 101 8.03 -23.27 -2.43
N VAL A 102 7.36 -22.65 -1.46
CA VAL A 102 6.10 -21.95 -1.68
C VAL A 102 6.40 -20.60 -2.34
N VAL A 103 6.07 -20.46 -3.62
CA VAL A 103 6.23 -19.22 -4.37
C VAL A 103 5.01 -18.32 -4.14
N PRO A 104 5.19 -17.08 -3.67
CA PRO A 104 4.07 -16.16 -3.48
C PRO A 104 3.46 -15.68 -4.80
N VAL A 105 2.17 -15.42 -4.76
CA VAL A 105 1.39 -14.84 -5.85
C VAL A 105 0.85 -13.49 -5.41
N GLU A 106 0.84 -12.54 -6.33
CA GLU A 106 0.26 -11.22 -6.18
C GLU A 106 -0.94 -11.07 -7.13
N VAL A 107 -2.07 -10.59 -6.60
CA VAL A 107 -3.21 -10.13 -7.38
C VAL A 107 -3.20 -8.59 -7.38
N ILE A 108 -3.05 -7.99 -8.56
CA ILE A 108 -3.03 -6.56 -8.79
C ILE A 108 -4.36 -6.15 -9.42
N CYS A 109 -5.18 -5.41 -8.67
CA CYS A 109 -6.46 -4.91 -9.14
C CYS A 109 -6.27 -3.73 -10.11
N PRO A 110 -7.15 -3.56 -11.11
CA PRO A 110 -7.27 -2.29 -11.82
C PRO A 110 -7.68 -1.18 -10.84
N PRO A 111 -7.52 0.11 -11.19
CA PRO A 111 -8.08 1.19 -10.39
C PRO A 111 -9.62 1.18 -10.41
N ILE A 112 -10.23 0.81 -9.28
CA ILE A 112 -11.68 0.68 -9.13
C ILE A 112 -12.24 1.94 -8.48
N ALA A 113 -13.39 2.42 -8.97
CA ALA A 113 -14.05 3.60 -8.38
C ALA A 113 -14.42 3.34 -6.91
N VAL A 114 -14.24 4.33 -6.04
CA VAL A 114 -14.47 4.19 -4.59
C VAL A 114 -15.90 3.73 -4.25
N ASN A 115 -16.88 4.01 -5.10
CA ASN A 115 -18.28 3.62 -4.93
C ASN A 115 -18.59 2.21 -5.47
N ALA A 116 -17.59 1.46 -5.96
CA ALA A 116 -17.72 0.12 -6.52
C ALA A 116 -16.80 -0.91 -5.84
N LEU A 117 -16.24 -0.57 -4.67
CA LEU A 117 -15.26 -1.40 -3.98
C LEU A 117 -15.85 -2.67 -3.35
N ASP A 118 -17.14 -2.68 -2.99
CA ASP A 118 -17.80 -3.83 -2.36
C ASP A 118 -17.71 -5.11 -3.22
N SER A 119 -17.54 -4.97 -4.54
CA SER A 119 -17.28 -6.10 -5.45
C SER A 119 -16.02 -6.90 -5.10
N LEU A 120 -15.07 -6.32 -4.36
CA LEU A 120 -13.83 -6.98 -3.93
C LEU A 120 -14.03 -7.96 -2.77
N ASP A 121 -15.16 -7.93 -2.07
CA ASP A 121 -15.45 -8.91 -1.01
C ASP A 121 -15.57 -10.34 -1.57
N ALA A 122 -16.20 -10.46 -2.75
CA ALA A 122 -16.30 -11.73 -3.47
C ALA A 122 -14.90 -12.25 -3.86
N LEU A 123 -14.01 -11.36 -4.32
CA LEU A 123 -12.62 -11.71 -4.65
C LEU A 123 -11.88 -12.31 -3.45
N VAL A 124 -11.92 -11.63 -2.29
CA VAL A 124 -11.25 -12.10 -1.07
C VAL A 124 -11.83 -13.45 -0.63
N SER A 125 -13.16 -13.60 -0.67
CA SER A 125 -13.84 -14.85 -0.30
C SER A 125 -13.43 -16.01 -1.21
N GLU A 126 -13.43 -15.82 -2.53
CA GLU A 126 -13.07 -16.86 -3.50
C GLU A 126 -11.60 -17.28 -3.38
N LEU A 127 -10.68 -16.32 -3.22
CA LEU A 127 -9.26 -16.62 -3.00
C LEU A 127 -9.05 -17.43 -1.72
N ARG A 128 -9.73 -17.05 -0.63
CA ARG A 128 -9.70 -17.79 0.64
C ARG A 128 -10.23 -19.22 0.46
N GLN A 129 -11.37 -19.38 -0.21
CA GLN A 129 -11.96 -20.70 -0.46
C GLN A 129 -11.09 -21.59 -1.35
N ALA A 130 -10.36 -20.99 -2.29
CA ALA A 130 -9.38 -21.69 -3.11
C ALA A 130 -8.16 -22.17 -2.31
N GLY A 131 -7.93 -21.64 -1.10
CA GLY A 131 -6.84 -22.04 -0.21
C GLY A 131 -5.68 -21.04 -0.11
N ALA A 132 -5.90 -19.78 -0.52
CA ALA A 132 -4.91 -18.72 -0.34
C ALA A 132 -4.52 -18.56 1.13
N LYS A 133 -3.22 -18.39 1.39
CA LYS A 133 -2.66 -18.21 2.73
C LYS A 133 -1.91 -16.89 2.89
N GLY A 134 -2.22 -16.16 3.96
CA GLY A 134 -1.71 -14.83 4.26
C GLY A 134 -0.52 -14.80 5.24
N THR A 135 -0.24 -13.60 5.76
CA THR A 135 0.98 -13.24 6.50
C THR A 135 1.22 -14.03 7.79
N ASP A 136 0.18 -14.58 8.41
CA ASP A 136 0.29 -15.20 9.75
C ASP A 136 0.92 -16.62 9.71
N GLU A 137 0.91 -17.30 8.55
CA GLU A 137 1.45 -18.66 8.42
C GLU A 137 2.92 -18.73 7.92
N SER A 138 3.52 -17.62 7.48
CA SER A 138 4.87 -17.62 6.93
C SER A 138 5.77 -16.55 7.55
N ILE A 139 6.75 -16.97 8.35
CA ILE A 139 7.82 -16.10 8.86
C ILE A 139 8.69 -15.57 7.69
N ILE A 140 8.79 -16.36 6.61
CA ILE A 140 9.66 -16.10 5.45
C ILE A 140 9.02 -15.06 4.51
N ALA A 141 7.69 -14.93 4.55
CA ALA A 141 6.96 -14.16 3.56
C ALA A 141 6.10 -13.07 4.20
N ALA A 142 6.64 -11.86 4.10
CA ALA A 142 6.14 -10.58 4.57
C ALA A 142 4.90 -10.09 3.77
N TYR A 143 3.91 -10.96 3.50
CA TYR A 143 2.78 -10.69 2.60
C TYR A 143 2.03 -9.41 2.96
N GLY A 144 1.96 -8.49 2.01
CA GLY A 144 1.31 -7.19 2.14
C GLY A 144 -0.01 -7.09 1.39
N THR A 145 -0.83 -6.16 1.83
CA THR A 145 -1.88 -5.56 1.00
C THR A 145 -1.46 -4.13 0.69
N HIS A 146 -1.44 -3.76 -0.59
CA HIS A 146 -1.17 -2.39 -1.00
C HIS A 146 -2.47 -1.69 -1.37
N ILE A 147 -2.58 -0.43 -0.96
CA ILE A 147 -3.71 0.45 -1.26
C ILE A 147 -3.15 1.60 -2.10
N ASN A 148 -3.70 1.77 -3.29
CA ASN A 148 -3.27 2.75 -4.28
C ASN A 148 -4.39 3.76 -4.56
N PRO A 149 -4.63 4.72 -3.65
CA PRO A 149 -5.68 5.71 -3.81
C PRO A 149 -5.21 6.88 -4.69
N GLU A 150 -5.99 7.16 -5.72
CA GLU A 150 -5.94 8.42 -6.48
C GLU A 150 -6.25 9.58 -5.54
N LEU A 151 -5.57 10.72 -5.68
CA LEU A 151 -5.84 11.93 -4.90
C LEU A 151 -7.00 12.75 -5.48
N PRO A 152 -7.69 13.61 -4.69
CA PRO A 152 -8.77 14.44 -5.21
C PRO A 152 -8.30 15.49 -6.24
N ASN A 153 -7.06 15.96 -6.10
CA ASN A 153 -6.31 16.73 -7.10
C ASN A 153 -4.81 16.56 -6.84
N LEU A 154 -3.99 17.02 -7.79
CA LEU A 154 -2.54 16.92 -7.73
C LEU A 154 -1.86 18.26 -7.38
N GLU A 155 -2.57 19.17 -6.71
CA GLU A 155 -1.98 20.42 -6.24
C GLU A 155 -1.03 20.16 -5.07
N ALA A 156 0.03 20.98 -4.97
CA ALA A 156 1.05 20.82 -3.94
C ALA A 156 0.48 20.86 -2.52
N ALA A 157 -0.51 21.72 -2.26
CA ALA A 157 -1.17 21.81 -0.96
C ALA A 157 -1.89 20.51 -0.58
N THR A 158 -2.59 19.89 -1.54
CA THR A 158 -3.27 18.61 -1.32
C THR A 158 -2.26 17.51 -1.03
N ILE A 159 -1.23 17.36 -1.87
CA ILE A 159 -0.20 16.34 -1.71
C ILE A 159 0.50 16.50 -0.35
N ALA A 160 0.90 17.72 -0.01
CA ALA A 160 1.52 18.02 1.28
C ALA A 160 0.62 17.63 2.45
N ALA A 161 -0.69 17.92 2.39
CA ALA A 161 -1.62 17.57 3.45
C ALA A 161 -1.73 16.05 3.66
N TYR A 162 -1.76 15.25 2.60
CA TYR A 162 -1.75 13.78 2.71
C TYR A 162 -0.43 13.26 3.30
N MET A 163 0.71 13.81 2.88
CA MET A 163 2.01 13.45 3.42
C MET A 163 2.12 13.81 4.91
N GLN A 164 1.67 15.01 5.30
CA GLN A 164 1.61 15.45 6.71
C GLN A 164 0.69 14.57 7.54
N ALA A 165 -0.52 14.27 7.05
CA ALA A 165 -1.49 13.42 7.72
C ALA A 165 -0.95 12.00 7.92
N TYR A 166 -0.32 11.40 6.91
CA TYR A 166 0.37 10.13 7.08
C TYR A 166 1.50 10.24 8.10
N ALA A 167 2.33 11.28 8.03
CA ALA A 167 3.51 11.42 8.87
C ALA A 167 3.19 11.53 10.37
N VAL A 168 2.15 12.29 10.74
CA VAL A 168 1.69 12.36 12.14
C VAL A 168 1.02 11.06 12.60
N LEU A 169 0.42 10.30 11.67
CA LEU A 169 -0.30 9.06 11.99
C LEU A 169 0.53 7.78 11.83
N GLN A 170 1.71 7.81 11.21
CA GLN A 170 2.40 6.60 10.75
C GLN A 170 2.63 5.54 11.84
N TRP A 171 2.96 5.94 13.07
CA TRP A 171 3.13 4.99 14.18
C TRP A 171 1.79 4.43 14.67
N TRP A 172 0.74 5.25 14.66
CA TRP A 172 -0.61 4.83 15.00
C TRP A 172 -1.15 3.86 13.93
N LEU A 173 -0.94 4.15 12.65
CA LEU A 173 -1.33 3.29 11.52
C LEU A 173 -0.66 1.92 11.62
N VAL A 174 0.62 1.86 12.00
CA VAL A 174 1.33 0.59 12.22
C VAL A 174 0.64 -0.28 13.28
N GLU A 175 0.11 0.35 14.34
CA GLU A 175 -0.63 -0.37 15.38
C GLU A 175 -2.03 -0.77 14.93
N GLN A 176 -2.76 0.12 14.24
CA GLN A 176 -4.12 -0.19 13.76
C GLN A 176 -4.15 -1.31 12.72
N HIS A 177 -3.17 -1.35 11.82
CA HIS A 177 -3.02 -2.44 10.85
C HIS A 177 -2.47 -3.73 11.46
N HIS A 178 -2.12 -3.72 12.77
CA HIS A 178 -1.49 -4.85 13.45
C HIS A 178 -0.30 -5.42 12.66
N VAL A 179 0.54 -4.53 12.09
CA VAL A 179 1.61 -4.93 11.16
C VAL A 179 2.50 -5.99 11.80
N ASN A 180 2.71 -7.10 11.10
CA ASN A 180 3.48 -8.23 11.64
C ASN A 180 4.93 -7.80 11.93
N THR A 181 5.52 -8.34 13.00
CA THR A 181 6.91 -8.07 13.39
C THR A 181 7.90 -8.36 12.26
N SER A 182 7.70 -9.43 11.47
CA SER A 182 8.57 -9.73 10.32
C SER A 182 8.57 -8.60 9.30
N ARG A 183 7.40 -8.01 9.02
CA ARG A 183 7.25 -6.86 8.12
C ARG A 183 7.85 -5.58 8.71
N LYS A 184 7.73 -5.36 10.03
CA LYS A 184 8.35 -4.23 10.73
C LYS A 184 9.88 -4.25 10.69
N LEU A 185 10.48 -5.43 10.61
CA LEU A 185 11.93 -5.62 10.53
C LEU A 185 12.45 -5.64 9.09
N SER A 186 11.54 -5.75 8.12
CA SER A 186 11.87 -5.70 6.70
C SER A 186 12.06 -4.25 6.24
N PRO A 187 13.04 -3.98 5.35
CA PRO A 187 13.25 -2.63 4.82
C PRO A 187 12.13 -2.17 3.88
N TYR A 188 11.23 -3.05 3.41
CA TYR A 188 10.29 -2.74 2.32
C TYR A 188 9.17 -1.76 2.68
N ILE A 189 8.84 -1.67 3.97
CA ILE A 189 7.76 -0.82 4.50
C ILE A 189 8.28 0.18 5.52
N ASP A 190 9.53 0.62 5.37
CA ASP A 190 10.12 1.63 6.22
C ASP A 190 9.20 2.87 6.32
N LEU A 191 9.13 3.40 7.53
CA LEU A 191 8.41 4.63 7.82
C LEU A 191 9.19 5.85 7.32
N TYR A 192 8.55 7.02 7.31
CA TYR A 192 9.29 8.26 7.08
C TYR A 192 10.25 8.51 8.24
N PRO A 193 11.54 8.79 7.95
CA PRO A 193 12.49 9.05 9.01
C PRO A 193 12.11 10.34 9.75
N GLU A 194 12.32 10.38 11.06
CA GLU A 194 11.77 11.44 11.90
C GLU A 194 12.27 12.86 11.53
N HIS A 195 13.49 12.98 11.00
CA HIS A 195 13.98 14.27 10.49
C HIS A 195 13.13 14.78 9.32
N TYR A 196 12.73 13.89 8.41
CA TYR A 196 11.87 14.21 7.27
C TYR A 196 10.44 14.51 7.73
N VAL A 197 9.93 13.76 8.70
CA VAL A 197 8.65 14.06 9.36
C VAL A 197 8.66 15.49 9.88
N ARG A 198 9.65 15.88 10.70
CA ARG A 198 9.74 17.25 11.21
C ARG A 198 9.81 18.30 10.10
N GLN A 199 10.48 18.01 8.99
CA GLN A 199 10.54 18.90 7.83
C GLN A 199 9.15 19.09 7.18
N ILE A 200 8.45 18.00 6.83
CA ILE A 200 7.16 18.10 6.14
C ILE A 200 6.05 18.69 7.02
N LEU A 201 6.12 18.49 8.35
CA LEU A 201 5.16 19.08 9.28
C LEU A 201 5.28 20.61 9.41
N GLN A 202 6.39 21.19 8.92
CA GLN A 202 6.59 22.64 8.86
C GLN A 202 6.12 23.26 7.54
N TYR A 203 5.69 22.46 6.57
CA TYR A 203 5.21 22.98 5.29
C TYR A 203 3.95 23.82 5.46
N ASP A 204 4.00 25.06 4.94
CA ASP A 204 2.84 25.92 4.76
C ASP A 204 2.47 26.02 3.26
N LYS A 205 3.27 26.76 2.48
CA LYS A 205 3.16 26.96 1.04
C LYS A 205 4.37 26.29 0.41
N VAL A 206 4.11 25.16 -0.21
CA VAL A 206 5.13 24.36 -0.90
C VAL A 206 4.83 24.25 -2.38
N THR A 207 5.88 24.05 -3.16
CA THR A 207 5.78 23.75 -4.59
C THR A 207 5.89 22.25 -4.82
N ILE A 208 5.38 21.76 -5.95
CA ILE A 208 5.58 20.36 -6.36
C ILE A 208 7.07 20.02 -6.41
N THR A 209 7.89 20.93 -6.97
CA THR A 209 9.34 20.76 -7.03
C THR A 209 9.96 20.53 -5.66
N GLN A 210 9.60 21.37 -4.67
CA GLN A 210 10.10 21.22 -3.31
C GLN A 210 9.67 19.90 -2.67
N LEU A 211 8.41 19.49 -2.86
CA LEU A 211 7.91 18.20 -2.34
C LEU A 211 8.70 17.01 -2.89
N ILE A 212 8.98 17.02 -4.20
CA ILE A 212 9.73 15.95 -4.87
C ILE A 212 11.18 15.94 -4.38
N ASP A 213 11.87 17.09 -4.38
CA ASP A 213 13.28 17.19 -3.99
C ASP A 213 13.50 16.78 -2.53
N ASP A 214 12.65 17.28 -1.64
CA ASP A 214 12.72 16.96 -0.21
C ASP A 214 12.44 15.46 0.04
N TYR A 215 11.46 14.88 -0.67
CA TYR A 215 11.17 13.46 -0.57
C TYR A 215 12.33 12.61 -1.10
N LEU A 216 12.88 12.93 -2.27
CA LEU A 216 13.99 12.19 -2.86
C LEU A 216 15.25 12.28 -1.99
N SER A 217 15.49 13.40 -1.32
CA SER A 217 16.61 13.56 -0.40
C SER A 217 16.49 12.65 0.82
N ALA A 218 15.31 12.56 1.43
CA ALA A 218 15.09 11.79 2.66
C ALA A 218 14.67 10.32 2.43
N ASN A 219 14.05 10.04 1.28
CA ASN A 219 13.45 8.76 0.91
C ASN A 219 13.81 8.36 -0.53
N PRO A 220 15.10 8.17 -0.88
CA PRO A 220 15.53 7.78 -2.22
C PRO A 220 15.27 6.28 -2.49
N SER A 221 14.06 5.79 -2.19
CA SER A 221 13.70 4.39 -2.34
C SER A 221 12.20 4.21 -2.47
N ARG A 222 11.79 3.20 -3.25
CA ARG A 222 10.41 2.68 -3.29
C ARG A 222 10.02 2.03 -1.96
N ASN A 223 10.97 1.67 -1.11
CA ASN A 223 10.74 0.89 0.10
C ASN A 223 10.26 1.78 1.25
N ARG A 224 9.04 2.29 1.12
CA ARG A 224 8.35 3.08 2.15
C ARG A 224 6.93 2.60 2.33
N ALA A 225 6.44 2.66 3.57
CA ALA A 225 5.05 2.34 3.89
C ALA A 225 4.05 3.28 3.20
N LEU A 226 4.42 4.54 2.99
CA LEU A 226 3.78 5.42 2.00
C LEU A 226 4.84 5.81 0.98
N ASP A 227 4.77 5.21 -0.20
CA ASP A 227 5.66 5.47 -1.32
C ASP A 227 5.05 6.52 -2.26
N MET A 228 5.76 7.63 -2.42
CA MET A 228 5.35 8.76 -3.27
C MET A 228 5.94 8.69 -4.68
N LEU A 229 6.89 7.79 -4.95
CA LEU A 229 7.58 7.73 -6.24
C LEU A 229 6.64 7.54 -7.44
N PRO A 230 5.58 6.69 -7.38
CA PRO A 230 4.63 6.58 -8.49
C PRO A 230 3.99 7.91 -8.89
N LEU A 231 3.54 8.69 -7.89
CA LEU A 231 2.93 10.00 -8.09
C LEU A 231 3.97 11.04 -8.51
N PHE A 232 5.12 11.08 -7.88
CA PHE A 232 6.15 12.06 -8.20
C PHE A 232 6.74 11.85 -9.59
N SER A 233 6.90 10.61 -10.04
CA SER A 233 7.28 10.34 -11.43
C SER A 233 6.17 10.72 -12.41
N HIS A 234 4.89 10.66 -12.01
CA HIS A 234 3.80 11.14 -12.86
C HIS A 234 3.83 12.67 -13.03
N LEU A 235 4.32 13.40 -12.02
CA LEU A 235 4.41 14.86 -12.03
C LEU A 235 5.70 15.39 -12.67
N ASP A 236 6.83 14.75 -12.42
CA ASP A 236 8.16 15.11 -12.96
C ASP A 236 9.06 13.87 -13.04
N GLU A 237 8.86 13.06 -14.09
CA GLU A 237 9.58 11.80 -14.31
C GLU A 237 11.10 12.01 -14.35
N GLN A 238 11.56 13.06 -15.04
CA GLN A 238 12.99 13.33 -15.20
C GLN A 238 13.66 13.61 -13.85
N ARG A 239 13.01 14.38 -12.97
CA ARG A 239 13.54 14.67 -11.64
C ARG A 239 13.68 13.42 -10.79
N VAL A 240 12.69 12.53 -10.82
CA VAL A 240 12.76 11.26 -10.09
C VAL A 240 13.84 10.35 -10.69
N ALA A 241 13.88 10.19 -12.01
CA ALA A 241 14.85 9.33 -12.70
C ALA A 241 16.31 9.76 -12.48
N ASN A 242 16.57 11.04 -12.21
CA ASN A 242 17.91 11.53 -11.89
C ASN A 242 18.44 11.04 -10.53
N VAL A 243 17.56 10.65 -9.61
CA VAL A 243 17.93 10.17 -8.26
C VAL A 243 17.69 8.66 -8.13
N ILE A 244 16.57 8.17 -8.67
CA ILE A 244 16.18 6.77 -8.63
C ILE A 244 16.56 6.11 -9.95
N ALA A 245 17.68 5.38 -9.94
CA ALA A 245 18.12 4.60 -11.10
C ALA A 245 17.31 3.29 -11.30
N ASP A 246 16.34 3.02 -10.43
CA ASP A 246 15.48 1.83 -10.50
C ASP A 246 14.35 2.04 -11.51
N GLY A 247 14.45 1.37 -12.67
CA GLY A 247 13.43 1.39 -13.73
C GLY A 247 12.10 0.73 -13.37
N LYS A 248 11.89 0.32 -12.11
CA LYS A 248 10.67 -0.33 -11.62
C LYS A 248 9.66 0.61 -10.98
N VAL A 249 9.87 1.93 -11.03
CA VAL A 249 8.85 2.87 -10.59
C VAL A 249 7.72 2.87 -11.61
N ASN A 250 6.59 2.23 -11.25
CA ASN A 250 5.39 2.27 -12.06
C ASN A 250 4.75 3.66 -11.96
N VAL A 251 4.84 4.45 -13.02
CA VAL A 251 4.31 5.82 -13.09
C VAL A 251 2.78 5.81 -13.11
N ARG A 252 2.15 6.44 -12.11
CA ARG A 252 0.68 6.54 -12.01
C ARG A 252 0.25 7.62 -11.01
N PRO A 253 -0.90 8.30 -11.22
CA PRO A 253 -1.37 9.41 -10.39
C PRO A 253 -2.01 8.95 -9.06
N THR A 254 -1.28 8.15 -8.27
CA THR A 254 -1.78 7.55 -7.03
C THR A 254 -0.70 7.56 -5.97
N LEU A 255 -1.12 7.63 -4.71
CA LEU A 255 -0.28 7.21 -3.59
C LEU A 255 -0.05 5.70 -3.65
N HIS A 256 1.00 5.20 -3.03
CA HIS A 256 1.23 3.76 -2.91
C HIS A 256 1.49 3.39 -1.45
N TYR A 257 0.43 2.90 -0.79
CA TYR A 257 0.43 2.62 0.64
C TYR A 257 0.57 1.13 0.90
N ARG A 258 1.65 0.71 1.56
CA ARG A 258 2.07 -0.71 1.69
C ARG A 258 1.96 -1.28 3.10
N LEU A 259 1.41 -0.50 4.03
CA LEU A 259 1.44 -0.87 5.44
C LEU A 259 0.57 -2.08 5.83
N PRO A 260 -0.65 -2.27 5.29
CA PRO A 260 -1.53 -3.38 5.67
C PRO A 260 -0.91 -4.77 5.45
N ASN A 261 -1.22 -5.71 6.33
CA ASN A 261 -0.92 -7.13 6.11
C ASN A 261 -1.98 -7.75 5.19
N CYS A 262 -1.62 -8.78 4.43
CA CYS A 262 -2.61 -9.62 3.74
C CYS A 262 -2.93 -10.85 4.60
N ARG A 263 -4.02 -10.81 5.38
CA ARG A 263 -4.46 -11.92 6.25
C ARG A 263 -5.62 -12.68 5.62
N ILE A 264 -5.47 -13.01 4.33
CA ILE A 264 -6.55 -13.51 3.47
C ILE A 264 -7.21 -14.79 4.00
N ASP A 265 -6.50 -15.59 4.79
CA ASP A 265 -6.96 -16.81 5.45
C ASP A 265 -7.68 -16.58 6.79
N ASP A 266 -7.55 -15.40 7.43
CA ASP A 266 -8.33 -15.06 8.63
C ASP A 266 -9.76 -14.66 8.21
N MET A 267 -10.75 -15.41 8.68
CA MET A 267 -12.18 -15.15 8.45
C MET A 267 -12.67 -13.81 9.04
N ARG A 268 -11.91 -13.22 9.96
CA ARG A 268 -12.21 -11.91 10.58
C ARG A 268 -11.50 -10.76 9.88
N TRP A 269 -10.66 -11.04 8.89
CA TRP A 269 -9.99 -10.01 8.10
C TRP A 269 -10.82 -9.68 6.86
N SER A 270 -10.94 -8.39 6.57
CA SER A 270 -11.58 -7.87 5.37
C SER A 270 -10.71 -6.77 4.75
N LEU A 271 -10.74 -6.67 3.42
CA LEU A 271 -10.06 -5.59 2.71
C LEU A 271 -10.70 -4.22 3.04
N ALA A 272 -12.00 -4.21 3.32
CA ALA A 272 -12.74 -3.03 3.76
C ALA A 272 -12.21 -2.46 5.08
N ASP A 273 -11.76 -3.29 6.03
CA ASP A 273 -11.17 -2.83 7.28
C ASP A 273 -9.83 -2.11 7.05
N GLU A 274 -8.99 -2.65 6.17
CA GLU A 274 -7.70 -2.03 5.82
C GLU A 274 -7.92 -0.69 5.11
N TRP A 275 -8.90 -0.63 4.21
CA TRP A 275 -9.33 0.62 3.57
C TRP A 275 -9.88 1.64 4.58
N ARG A 276 -10.73 1.20 5.52
CA ARG A 276 -11.30 2.06 6.57
C ARG A 276 -10.22 2.67 7.47
N ILE A 277 -9.18 1.92 7.80
CA ILE A 277 -8.02 2.45 8.54
C ILE A 277 -7.32 3.53 7.71
N TYR A 278 -7.04 3.26 6.43
CA TYR A 278 -6.47 4.26 5.51
C TYR A 278 -7.33 5.53 5.42
N CYS A 279 -8.66 5.41 5.35
CA CYS A 279 -9.59 6.55 5.35
C CYS A 279 -9.51 7.44 6.61
N THR A 280 -8.73 7.08 7.64
CA THR A 280 -8.39 8.00 8.72
C THR A 280 -7.47 9.14 8.25
N ILE A 281 -6.54 8.86 7.32
CA ILE A 281 -5.72 9.88 6.66
C ILE A 281 -6.64 10.84 5.89
N GLU A 282 -7.52 10.28 5.05
CA GLU A 282 -8.51 11.02 4.26
C GLU A 282 -9.35 11.96 5.14
N ARG A 283 -9.89 11.46 6.26
CA ARG A 283 -10.69 12.25 7.21
C ARG A 283 -9.87 13.36 7.88
N LEU A 284 -8.60 13.12 8.18
CA LEU A 284 -7.74 14.14 8.78
C LEU A 284 -7.39 15.25 7.78
N VAL A 285 -7.09 14.90 6.53
CA VAL A 285 -6.80 15.89 5.46
C VAL A 285 -7.97 16.84 5.25
N GLN A 286 -9.22 16.34 5.35
CA GLN A 286 -10.42 17.15 5.22
C GLN A 286 -10.70 18.07 6.43
N ARG A 287 -9.84 18.04 7.44
CA ARG A 287 -9.91 18.90 8.63
C ARG A 287 -8.59 19.67 8.80
N PRO A 288 -8.30 20.66 7.94
CA PRO A 288 -6.98 21.31 7.88
C PRO A 288 -6.54 21.96 9.20
N LYS A 289 -7.46 22.50 9.99
CA LYS A 289 -7.15 23.02 11.34
C LYS A 289 -6.69 21.92 12.30
N ALA A 290 -7.33 20.77 12.20
CA ALA A 290 -7.07 19.61 13.06
C ALA A 290 -5.76 18.91 12.64
N LEU A 291 -5.48 18.84 11.33
CA LEU A 291 -4.17 18.44 10.82
C LEU A 291 -3.07 19.39 11.32
N ALA A 292 -3.24 20.70 11.19
CA ALA A 292 -2.27 21.69 11.66
C ALA A 292 -2.02 21.59 13.17
N GLU A 293 -3.06 21.33 13.96
CA GLU A 293 -2.96 21.08 15.41
C GLU A 293 -2.08 19.86 15.71
N LEU A 294 -2.32 18.73 15.05
CA LEU A 294 -1.50 17.52 15.23
C LEU A 294 -0.06 17.71 14.73
N CYS A 295 0.15 18.43 13.63
CA CYS A 295 1.49 18.80 13.15
C CYS A 295 2.24 19.60 14.22
N ALA A 296 1.61 20.63 14.79
CA ALA A 296 2.19 21.45 15.85
C ALA A 296 2.45 20.64 17.13
N ALA A 297 1.52 19.76 17.51
CA ALA A 297 1.66 18.89 18.68
C ALA A 297 2.85 17.92 18.52
N PHE A 298 3.04 17.33 17.34
CA PHE A 298 4.19 16.46 17.06
C PHE A 298 5.51 17.23 17.18
N LEU A 299 5.59 18.42 16.57
CA LEU A 299 6.77 19.28 16.63
C LEU A 299 7.08 19.72 18.07
N ALA A 300 6.05 20.00 18.88
CA ALA A 300 6.20 20.37 20.29
C ALA A 300 6.58 19.19 21.20
N ALA A 301 6.25 17.95 20.79
CA ALA A 301 6.63 16.74 21.51
C ALA A 301 8.09 16.30 21.24
N ASP A 302 8.77 16.96 20.29
CA ASP A 302 10.18 16.69 19.98
C ASP A 302 11.06 17.04 21.17
N ARG A 303 11.96 16.11 21.50
CA ARG A 303 12.90 16.26 22.61
C ARG A 303 14.30 16.34 22.01
N PRO A 304 15.10 17.38 22.34
CA PRO A 304 16.45 17.51 21.81
C PRO A 304 17.24 16.20 21.92
N MET A 305 17.82 15.74 20.80
CA MET A 305 18.57 14.49 20.64
C MET A 305 17.79 13.16 20.81
N LEU A 306 16.59 13.18 21.40
CA LEU A 306 15.81 11.97 21.72
C LEU A 306 14.62 11.75 20.79
N GLY A 307 14.23 12.78 20.03
CA GLY A 307 13.05 12.72 19.18
C GLY A 307 11.74 12.58 19.95
N VAL A 308 10.66 12.39 19.20
CA VAL A 308 9.33 12.15 19.75
C VAL A 308 9.23 10.72 20.30
N ALA A 309 8.73 10.58 21.53
CA ALA A 309 8.51 9.26 22.12
C ALA A 309 7.35 8.55 21.41
N ARG A 310 7.64 7.42 20.75
CA ARG A 310 6.65 6.69 19.94
C ARG A 310 5.38 6.29 20.69
N GLN A 311 5.49 5.55 21.79
CA GLN A 311 4.33 5.04 22.53
C GLN A 311 3.44 6.19 23.08
N PRO A 312 3.97 7.19 23.80
CA PRO A 312 3.18 8.35 24.21
C PRO A 312 2.50 9.10 23.05
N TRP A 313 3.17 9.20 21.89
CA TRP A 313 2.58 9.83 20.71
C TRP A 313 1.39 9.01 20.16
N VAL A 314 1.54 7.69 20.07
CA VAL A 314 0.44 6.83 19.61
C VAL A 314 -0.75 6.87 20.56
N GLU A 315 -0.53 6.88 21.88
CA GLU A 315 -1.59 7.05 22.88
C GLU A 315 -2.30 8.40 22.73
N HIS A 316 -1.52 9.48 22.57
CA HIS A 316 -2.04 10.83 22.34
C HIS A 316 -2.93 10.89 21.10
N VAL A 317 -2.42 10.44 19.95
CA VAL A 317 -3.17 10.43 18.68
C VAL A 317 -4.40 9.52 18.77
N SER A 318 -4.29 8.35 19.41
CA SER A 318 -5.42 7.44 19.60
C SER A 318 -6.57 8.08 20.37
N LYS A 319 -6.26 8.82 21.44
CA LYS A 319 -7.25 9.56 22.22
C LYS A 319 -7.83 10.70 21.39
N TRP A 320 -6.95 11.49 20.76
CA TRP A 320 -7.35 12.65 19.97
C TRP A 320 -8.29 12.26 18.82
N LEU A 321 -7.99 11.19 18.08
CA LEU A 321 -8.82 10.71 16.97
C LEU A 321 -10.21 10.26 17.45
N LYS A 322 -10.32 9.62 18.62
CA LYS A 322 -11.62 9.22 19.20
C LYS A 322 -12.47 10.42 19.59
N GLU A 323 -11.85 11.50 20.08
CA GLU A 323 -12.55 12.70 20.55
C GLU A 323 -12.91 13.63 19.39
N ASN A 324 -12.11 13.64 18.32
CA ASN A 324 -12.22 14.65 17.27
C ASN A 324 -12.57 14.08 15.89
N LEU A 325 -12.40 12.79 15.62
CA LEU A 325 -12.49 12.21 14.27
C LEU A 325 -13.40 10.97 14.17
N ALA A 326 -14.04 10.60 15.29
CA ALA A 326 -15.00 9.50 15.38
C ALA A 326 -16.24 9.70 14.50
#